data_AF-A0A1B6DHT6-F1
#
_entry.id   AF-A0A1B6DHT6-F1
#
_cell.length_a   1.000
_cell.length_b   1.000
_cell.length_c   1.000
_cell.angle_alpha   90.00
_cell.angle_beta   90.00
_cell.angle_gamma   90.00
#
_symmetry.space_group_name_H-M   'P 1'
#
loop_
_entity.id
_entity.type
_entity.pdbx_description
1 polymer ?
#
loop_
_entity_poly.entity_id
_entity_poly.type
_entity_poly.pdbx_seq_one_letter_code
_entity_poly.pdbx_strand_id
1 'polypeptide(L)'
;MYGFRDPSVLSECGLDENTQEVLLNNIKRKLTSQAVKIRADIEVACYGYEGIDAVKAALKAGLACSTEDLPIKINLIAPPLYVMTTATPEKADGIQALQEAIEKIEKTITDMGGVFQIQMAPKVVTATDEAELARQMEKAEAENAEVAADDDDDEETAEGDADVEVPSEEEGGAED
;
A
#
# COMPACT_ATOMS: atom_id res chain seq x y z
N MET A 1 35.91 9.59 -1.83
CA MET A 1 36.60 8.41 -1.25
C MET A 1 35.81 7.16 -1.62
N TYR A 2 35.96 6.69 -2.86
CA TYR A 2 35.38 5.44 -3.37
C TYR A 2 36.44 4.82 -4.27
N GLY A 3 37.10 3.75 -3.81
CA GLY A 3 38.29 3.18 -4.49
C GLY A 3 38.32 1.65 -4.50
N PHE A 4 37.16 1.01 -4.38
CA PHE A 4 37.02 -0.45 -4.34
C PHE A 4 36.01 -0.98 -5.39
N ARG A 5 35.42 -0.11 -6.20
CA ARG A 5 34.44 -0.51 -7.24
C ARG A 5 35.12 -0.79 -8.59
N ASP A 6 36.37 -0.37 -8.77
CA ASP A 6 37.17 -0.59 -9.97
C ASP A 6 37.87 -1.95 -9.95
N PRO A 7 37.60 -2.85 -10.92
CA PRO A 7 38.23 -4.18 -10.96
C PRO A 7 39.76 -4.10 -11.19
N SER A 8 40.27 -2.97 -11.66
CA SER A 8 41.69 -2.71 -11.91
C SER A 8 42.58 -2.85 -10.67
N VAL A 9 42.06 -2.58 -9.46
CA VAL A 9 42.85 -2.70 -8.21
C VAL A 9 43.17 -4.15 -7.84
N LEU A 10 42.42 -5.11 -8.39
CA LEU A 10 42.66 -6.54 -8.19
C LEU A 10 43.70 -7.10 -9.17
N SER A 11 43.88 -6.43 -10.32
CA SER A 11 44.86 -6.80 -11.35
C SER A 11 46.31 -6.62 -10.88
N GLU A 12 46.58 -5.68 -9.97
CA GLU A 12 47.92 -5.45 -9.42
C GLU A 12 48.36 -6.54 -8.42
N CYS A 13 47.45 -7.40 -7.95
CA CYS A 13 47.76 -8.42 -6.93
C CYS A 13 48.41 -9.70 -7.45
N GLY A 14 48.61 -9.87 -8.77
CA GLY A 14 49.31 -11.04 -9.34
C GLY A 14 48.67 -12.39 -9.01
N LEU A 15 47.33 -12.43 -8.93
CA LEU A 15 46.55 -13.63 -8.61
C LEU A 15 46.22 -14.43 -9.88
N ASP A 16 46.15 -15.76 -9.76
CA ASP A 16 45.63 -16.63 -10.82
C ASP A 16 44.20 -16.23 -11.25
N GLU A 17 43.94 -16.26 -12.55
CA GLU A 17 42.69 -15.81 -13.18
C GLU A 17 41.44 -16.47 -12.57
N ASN A 18 41.53 -17.77 -12.27
CA ASN A 18 40.48 -18.54 -11.59
C ASN A 18 40.22 -18.04 -10.15
N THR A 19 41.28 -17.73 -9.41
CA THR A 19 41.19 -17.17 -8.05
C THR A 19 40.61 -15.76 -8.10
N GLN A 20 41.01 -14.94 -9.08
CA GLN A 20 40.45 -13.59 -9.28
C GLN A 20 38.94 -13.65 -9.56
N GLU A 21 38.47 -14.54 -10.44
CA GLU A 21 37.03 -14.73 -10.68
C GLU A 21 36.27 -15.17 -9.42
N VAL A 22 36.80 -16.16 -8.68
CA VAL A 22 36.18 -16.65 -7.44
C VAL A 22 36.14 -15.56 -6.37
N LEU A 23 37.22 -14.77 -6.24
CA LEU A 23 37.29 -13.64 -5.32
C LEU A 23 36.31 -12.54 -5.72
N LEU A 24 36.24 -12.18 -7.01
CA LEU A 24 35.29 -11.19 -7.53
C LEU A 24 33.83 -11.65 -7.34
N ASN A 25 33.54 -12.94 -7.50
CA ASN A 25 32.23 -13.52 -7.19
C ASN A 25 31.91 -13.44 -5.70
N ASN A 26 32.87 -13.78 -4.82
CA ASN A 26 32.68 -13.69 -3.37
C ASN A 26 32.50 -12.24 -2.90
N ILE A 27 33.27 -11.31 -3.47
CA ILE A 27 33.15 -9.87 -3.26
C ILE A 27 31.77 -9.43 -3.70
N LYS A 28 31.34 -9.67 -4.95
CA LYS A 28 29.97 -9.35 -5.40
C LYS A 28 28.91 -9.93 -4.46
N ARG A 29 29.02 -11.20 -4.04
CA ARG A 29 28.09 -11.83 -3.08
C ARG A 29 28.06 -11.18 -1.69
N LYS A 30 29.17 -10.61 -1.21
CA LYS A 30 29.27 -9.91 0.08
C LYS A 30 29.03 -8.40 0.01
N LEU A 31 29.16 -7.80 -1.17
CA LEU A 31 29.16 -6.35 -1.39
C LEU A 31 27.97 -5.87 -2.24
N THR A 32 27.16 -6.77 -2.80
CA THR A 32 25.76 -6.46 -3.14
C THR A 32 25.06 -6.09 -1.84
N SER A 33 24.95 -4.78 -1.56
CA SER A 33 24.14 -4.25 -0.47
C SER A 33 22.78 -4.92 -0.49
N GLN A 34 22.39 -5.53 0.63
CA GLN A 34 21.05 -6.09 0.73
C GLN A 34 20.04 -4.97 0.53
N ALA A 35 19.06 -5.20 -0.36
CA ALA A 35 18.04 -4.23 -0.68
C ALA A 35 17.35 -3.76 0.61
N VAL A 36 17.48 -2.48 0.89
CA VAL A 36 16.87 -1.85 2.05
C VAL A 36 15.45 -1.46 1.70
N LYS A 37 14.52 -1.88 2.54
CA LYS A 37 13.15 -1.38 2.50
C LYS A 37 13.12 -0.04 3.23
N ILE A 38 12.46 0.94 2.65
CA ILE A 38 12.25 2.27 3.23
C ILE A 38 10.75 2.46 3.34
N ARG A 39 10.29 2.93 4.50
CA ARG A 39 8.89 3.21 4.81
C ARG A 39 8.72 4.68 5.15
N ALA A 40 7.65 5.29 4.65
CA ALA A 40 7.12 6.56 5.14
C ALA A 40 5.64 6.37 5.46
N ASP A 41 5.17 6.98 6.54
CA ASP A 41 3.75 7.03 6.89
C ASP A 41 3.25 8.45 6.66
N ILE A 42 2.23 8.58 5.82
CA ILE A 42 1.65 9.85 5.40
C ILE A 42 0.15 9.85 5.69
N GLU A 43 -0.33 11.00 6.14
CA GLU A 43 -1.73 11.27 6.38
C GLU A 43 -2.24 12.18 5.27
N VAL A 44 -3.29 11.74 4.58
CA VAL A 44 -3.86 12.48 3.45
C VAL A 44 -5.37 12.58 3.66
N ALA A 45 -5.85 13.80 3.90
CA ALA A 45 -7.26 14.10 4.07
C ALA A 45 -7.70 15.12 3.02
N CYS A 46 -8.91 14.98 2.48
CA CYS A 46 -9.51 16.02 1.65
C CYS A 46 -10.98 16.17 2.00
N TYR A 47 -11.39 17.40 2.33
CA TYR A 47 -12.75 17.75 2.75
C TYR A 47 -13.60 18.33 1.59
N GLY A 48 -13.05 18.37 0.37
CA GLY A 48 -13.75 18.82 -0.82
C GLY A 48 -14.75 17.78 -1.35
N TYR A 49 -15.69 18.24 -2.17
CA TYR A 49 -16.73 17.41 -2.78
C TYR A 49 -16.18 16.29 -3.70
N GLU A 50 -14.96 16.49 -4.23
CA GLU A 50 -14.20 15.52 -5.03
C GLU A 50 -13.03 14.89 -4.25
N GLY A 51 -13.07 14.92 -2.90
CA GLY A 51 -11.93 14.60 -2.05
C GLY A 51 -11.33 13.20 -2.25
N ILE A 52 -12.16 12.19 -2.54
CA ILE A 52 -11.70 10.83 -2.83
C ILE A 52 -10.92 10.77 -4.16
N ASP A 53 -11.34 11.54 -5.17
CA ASP A 53 -10.64 11.58 -6.46
C ASP A 53 -9.34 12.39 -6.36
N ALA A 54 -9.37 13.49 -5.59
CA ALA A 54 -8.18 14.28 -5.25
C ALA A 54 -7.08 13.43 -4.57
N VAL A 55 -7.44 12.62 -3.58
CA VAL A 55 -6.50 11.69 -2.92
C VAL A 55 -5.97 10.65 -3.91
N LYS A 56 -6.83 10.04 -4.75
CA LYS A 56 -6.40 9.08 -5.79
C LYS A 56 -5.46 9.71 -6.80
N ALA A 57 -5.75 10.94 -7.25
CA ALA A 57 -4.92 11.69 -8.19
C ALA A 57 -3.54 12.02 -7.59
N ALA A 58 -3.50 12.50 -6.35
CA ALA A 58 -2.26 12.80 -5.64
C ALA A 58 -1.40 11.55 -5.44
N LEU A 59 -1.97 10.44 -4.92
CA LEU A 59 -1.25 9.17 -4.76
C LEU A 59 -0.74 8.61 -6.09
N LYS A 60 -1.51 8.75 -7.18
CA LYS A 60 -1.10 8.36 -8.54
C LYS A 60 0.03 9.22 -9.09
N ALA A 61 0.05 10.52 -8.79
CA ALA A 61 1.13 11.44 -9.15
C ALA A 61 2.43 11.12 -8.38
N GLY A 62 2.32 10.72 -7.11
CA GLY A 62 3.45 10.19 -6.32
C GLY A 62 3.99 8.88 -6.90
N LEU A 63 3.12 7.92 -7.20
CA LEU A 63 3.50 6.66 -7.87
C LEU A 63 4.17 6.89 -9.22
N ALA A 64 3.76 7.90 -9.99
CA ALA A 64 4.38 8.26 -11.27
C ALA A 64 5.80 8.86 -11.17
N CYS A 65 6.31 9.11 -9.95
CA CYS A 65 7.72 9.48 -9.72
C CYS A 65 8.61 8.27 -9.44
N SER A 66 8.03 7.08 -9.30
CA SER A 66 8.78 5.83 -9.16
C SER A 66 9.50 5.50 -10.47
N THR A 67 10.79 5.19 -10.40
CA THR A 67 11.55 4.62 -11.52
C THR A 67 11.48 3.09 -11.50
N GLU A 68 11.85 2.42 -12.59
CA GLU A 68 11.84 0.95 -12.67
C GLU A 68 12.77 0.28 -11.63
N ASP A 69 13.86 0.95 -11.24
CA ASP A 69 14.76 0.53 -10.16
C ASP A 69 14.22 0.81 -8.73
N LEU A 70 13.18 1.65 -8.58
CA LEU A 70 12.65 2.12 -7.29
C LEU A 70 11.12 1.91 -7.19
N PRO A 71 10.62 0.67 -7.11
CA PRO A 71 9.19 0.40 -7.04
C PRO A 71 8.59 0.88 -5.71
N ILE A 72 7.87 2.01 -5.75
CA ILE A 72 7.07 2.51 -4.62
C ILE A 72 5.71 1.79 -4.60
N LYS A 73 5.32 1.29 -3.43
CA LYS A 73 3.98 0.74 -3.14
C LYS A 73 3.32 1.60 -2.07
N ILE A 74 2.02 1.85 -2.23
CA ILE A 74 1.23 2.58 -1.25
C ILE A 74 0.08 1.67 -0.81
N ASN A 75 -0.03 1.42 0.49
CA ASN A 75 -1.17 0.71 1.08
C ASN A 75 -1.92 1.65 2.02
N LEU A 76 -3.24 1.50 2.11
CA LEU A 76 -4.06 2.09 3.15
C LEU A 76 -3.96 1.20 4.40
N ILE A 77 -3.77 1.78 5.58
CA ILE A 77 -3.91 1.04 6.85
C ILE A 77 -5.30 1.32 7.44
N ALA A 78 -5.64 2.59 7.59
CA ALA A 78 -6.95 3.07 7.99
C ALA A 78 -7.13 4.49 7.41
N PRO A 79 -8.33 4.97 7.06
CA PRO A 79 -8.52 6.38 6.75
C PRO A 79 -8.17 7.23 8.01
N PRO A 80 -7.34 8.29 7.95
CA PRO A 80 -6.63 8.91 6.82
C PRO A 80 -5.14 8.50 6.65
N LEU A 81 -4.69 7.44 7.31
CA LEU A 81 -3.31 6.94 7.36
C LEU A 81 -2.95 5.99 6.20
N TYR A 82 -2.02 6.42 5.35
CA TYR A 82 -1.43 5.65 4.27
C TYR A 82 0.05 5.34 4.55
N VAL A 83 0.49 4.14 4.16
CA VAL A 83 1.91 3.74 4.24
C VAL A 83 2.50 3.60 2.84
N MET A 84 3.59 4.32 2.61
CA MET A 84 4.43 4.19 1.42
C MET A 84 5.63 3.30 1.75
N THR A 85 5.88 2.28 0.93
CA THR A 85 7.07 1.41 1.02
C THR A 85 7.78 1.34 -0.31
N THR A 86 9.11 1.48 -0.30
CA THR A 86 9.97 1.20 -1.45
C THR A 86 11.07 0.21 -1.06
N ALA A 87 11.65 -0.46 -2.04
CA ALA A 87 12.83 -1.32 -1.87
C ALA A 87 13.92 -0.87 -2.85
N THR A 88 15.09 -0.53 -2.32
CA THR A 88 16.24 -0.03 -3.10
C THR A 88 17.56 -0.60 -2.58
N PRO A 89 18.59 -0.79 -3.43
CA PRO A 89 19.95 -1.06 -2.94
C PRO A 89 20.62 0.17 -2.29
N GLU A 90 20.19 1.40 -2.61
CA GLU A 90 20.86 2.65 -2.19
C GLU A 90 19.97 3.47 -1.24
N LYS A 91 20.34 3.50 0.05
CA LYS A 91 19.60 4.22 1.11
C LYS A 91 19.32 5.69 0.79
N ALA A 92 20.32 6.40 0.24
CA ALA A 92 20.22 7.84 0.00
C ALA A 92 19.25 8.16 -1.14
N ASP A 93 19.32 7.36 -2.21
CA ASP A 93 18.53 7.51 -3.42
C ASP A 93 17.04 7.26 -3.15
N GLY A 94 16.70 6.16 -2.46
CA GLY A 94 15.32 5.88 -2.07
C GLY A 94 14.72 6.86 -1.06
N ILE A 95 15.52 7.49 -0.20
CA ILE A 95 15.05 8.59 0.67
C ILE A 95 14.71 9.81 -0.18
N GLN A 96 15.56 10.21 -1.13
CA GLN A 96 15.28 11.33 -2.04
C GLN A 96 14.05 11.07 -2.92
N ALA A 97 13.92 9.88 -3.50
CA ALA A 97 12.77 9.51 -4.32
C ALA A 97 11.45 9.56 -3.53
N LEU A 98 11.43 9.09 -2.27
CA LEU A 98 10.26 9.25 -1.40
C LEU A 98 9.99 10.72 -1.04
N GLN A 99 11.04 11.51 -0.78
CA GLN A 99 10.91 12.94 -0.50
C GLN A 99 10.27 13.70 -1.68
N GLU A 100 10.71 13.43 -2.91
CA GLU A 100 10.17 14.05 -4.13
C GLU A 100 8.73 13.60 -4.42
N ALA A 101 8.44 12.30 -4.24
CA ALA A 101 7.07 11.79 -4.35
C ALA A 101 6.13 12.44 -3.32
N ILE A 102 6.59 12.58 -2.07
CA ILE A 102 5.86 13.26 -0.98
C ILE A 102 5.57 14.72 -1.34
N GLU A 103 6.57 15.48 -1.80
CA GLU A 103 6.39 16.91 -2.15
C GLU A 103 5.40 17.08 -3.32
N LYS A 104 5.35 16.12 -4.25
CA LYS A 104 4.40 16.13 -5.38
C LYS A 104 2.98 15.73 -4.97
N ILE A 105 2.84 14.79 -4.03
CA ILE A 105 1.55 14.47 -3.37
C ILE A 105 1.04 15.71 -2.62
N GLU A 106 1.89 16.33 -1.79
CA GLU A 106 1.60 17.55 -1.01
C GLU A 106 1.13 18.70 -1.92
N LYS A 107 1.84 18.98 -3.01
CA LYS A 107 1.43 20.01 -3.99
C LYS A 107 0.08 19.71 -4.61
N THR A 108 -0.16 18.47 -5.01
CA THR A 108 -1.42 18.06 -5.68
C THR A 108 -2.61 18.14 -4.72
N ILE A 109 -2.45 17.67 -3.48
CA ILE A 109 -3.55 17.68 -2.50
C ILE A 109 -3.81 19.09 -1.94
N THR A 110 -2.78 19.94 -1.82
CA THR A 110 -2.93 21.34 -1.41
C THR A 110 -3.67 22.18 -2.47
N ASP A 111 -3.37 21.98 -3.76
CA ASP A 111 -4.08 22.63 -4.88
C ASP A 111 -5.59 22.29 -4.85
N MET A 112 -5.91 21.04 -4.49
CA MET A 112 -7.28 20.54 -4.35
C MET A 112 -7.93 20.85 -2.98
N GLY A 113 -7.28 21.65 -2.12
CA GLY A 113 -7.82 22.09 -0.83
C GLY A 113 -7.85 21.02 0.27
N GLY A 114 -7.08 19.95 0.13
CA GLY A 114 -6.89 18.95 1.18
C GLY A 114 -5.74 19.28 2.15
N VAL A 115 -5.58 18.42 3.15
CA VAL A 115 -4.56 18.48 4.20
C VAL A 115 -3.60 17.30 4.03
N PHE A 116 -2.31 17.59 4.12
CA PHE A 116 -1.23 16.61 4.08
C PHE A 116 -0.41 16.68 5.36
N GLN A 117 -0.11 15.54 5.97
CA GLN A 117 0.74 15.51 7.17
C GLN A 117 1.62 14.27 7.19
N ILE A 118 2.93 14.45 7.42
CA ILE A 118 3.89 13.35 7.51
C ILE A 118 3.92 12.86 8.96
N GLN A 119 3.40 11.64 9.21
CA GLN A 119 3.45 11.01 10.52
C GLN A 119 4.82 10.37 10.78
N MET A 120 5.37 9.68 9.77
CA MET A 120 6.74 9.14 9.82
C MET A 120 7.49 9.45 8.52
N ALA A 121 8.56 10.25 8.65
CA ALA A 121 9.50 10.55 7.57
C ALA A 121 10.15 9.26 7.00
N PRO A 122 10.59 9.25 5.72
CA PRO A 122 11.17 8.07 5.07
C PRO A 122 12.35 7.49 5.86
N LYS A 123 12.12 6.34 6.48
CA LYS A 123 13.08 5.63 7.34
C LYS A 123 13.34 4.24 6.79
N VAL A 124 14.60 3.80 6.85
CA VAL A 124 14.97 2.41 6.55
C VAL A 124 14.35 1.51 7.61
N VAL A 125 13.49 0.58 7.19
CA VAL A 125 12.85 -0.41 8.06
C VAL A 125 13.69 -1.68 8.12
N THR A 126 13.68 -2.32 9.28
CA THR A 126 14.32 -3.62 9.51
C THR A 126 13.26 -4.73 9.55
N ALA A 127 13.71 -5.99 9.58
CA ALA A 127 12.79 -7.14 9.70
C ALA A 127 11.92 -7.09 10.97
N THR A 128 12.35 -6.35 12.01
CA THR A 128 11.55 -6.11 13.22
C THR A 128 10.41 -5.14 12.94
N ASP A 129 10.67 -4.01 12.27
CA ASP A 129 9.64 -3.03 11.90
C ASP A 129 8.59 -3.64 10.95
N GLU A 130 8.96 -4.56 10.05
CA GLU A 130 8.01 -5.30 9.20
C GLU A 130 7.07 -6.20 10.01
N ALA A 131 7.57 -6.86 11.06
CA ALA A 131 6.75 -7.72 11.92
C ALA A 131 5.77 -6.92 12.79
N GLU A 132 6.15 -5.71 13.24
CA GLU A 132 5.23 -4.81 13.93
C GLU A 132 4.19 -4.20 12.98
N LEU A 133 4.58 -3.83 11.75
CA LEU A 133 3.64 -3.36 10.73
C LEU A 133 2.62 -4.44 10.34
N ALA A 134 3.06 -5.68 10.12
CA ALA A 134 2.14 -6.78 9.77
C ALA A 134 1.06 -6.97 10.84
N ARG A 135 1.41 -6.87 12.13
CA ARG A 135 0.45 -6.92 13.24
C ARG A 135 -0.48 -5.69 13.30
N GLN A 136 0.03 -4.51 12.98
CA GLN A 136 -0.81 -3.30 12.90
C GLN A 136 -1.80 -3.38 11.74
N MET A 137 -1.37 -3.90 10.58
CA MET A 137 -2.25 -4.17 9.43
C MET A 137 -3.30 -5.23 9.76
N GLU A 138 -2.90 -6.39 10.30
CA GLU A 138 -3.82 -7.46 10.71
C GLU A 138 -4.87 -6.96 11.71
N LYS A 139 -4.45 -6.14 12.71
CA LYS A 139 -5.37 -5.56 13.68
C LYS A 139 -6.31 -4.52 13.05
N ALA A 140 -5.81 -3.62 12.20
CA ALA A 140 -6.63 -2.64 11.52
C ALA A 140 -7.62 -3.27 10.51
N GLU A 141 -7.21 -4.37 9.86
CA GLU A 141 -8.06 -5.12 8.94
C GLU A 141 -9.16 -5.88 9.70
N ALA A 142 -8.87 -6.45 10.88
CA ALA A 142 -9.87 -7.02 11.78
C ALA A 142 -10.86 -5.96 12.28
N GLU A 143 -10.37 -4.84 12.83
CA GLU A 143 -11.21 -3.74 13.33
C GLU A 143 -12.09 -3.12 12.22
N ASN A 144 -11.66 -3.15 10.96
CA ASN A 144 -12.44 -2.67 9.81
C ASN A 144 -13.41 -3.74 9.26
N ALA A 145 -13.10 -5.03 9.41
CA ALA A 145 -14.00 -6.13 9.03
C ALA A 145 -15.15 -6.31 10.01
N GLU A 146 -14.92 -6.10 11.31
CA GLU A 146 -15.92 -6.22 12.37
C GLU A 146 -17.01 -5.12 12.34
N VAL A 147 -16.81 -4.04 11.58
CA VAL A 147 -17.77 -2.91 11.45
C VAL A 147 -18.75 -3.09 10.28
N ALA A 148 -18.56 -4.10 9.43
CA ALA A 148 -19.35 -4.32 8.22
C ALA A 148 -20.61 -5.22 8.42
N ALA A 149 -21.18 -5.26 9.63
CA ALA A 149 -22.26 -6.19 9.98
C ALA A 149 -23.25 -5.64 11.04
N ASP A 150 -23.90 -4.51 10.75
CA ASP A 150 -25.20 -4.14 11.37
C ASP A 150 -25.96 -3.10 10.51
N ASP A 151 -26.60 -3.58 9.43
CA ASP A 151 -27.80 -2.96 8.83
C ASP A 151 -28.55 -4.02 8.00
N ASP A 152 -29.89 -4.05 8.12
CA ASP A 152 -30.86 -4.99 7.52
C ASP A 152 -30.76 -6.50 7.88
N ASP A 153 -31.41 -6.90 8.99
CA ASP A 153 -32.54 -7.86 8.97
C ASP A 153 -33.33 -7.78 10.31
N ASP A 154 -34.23 -6.80 10.45
CA ASP A 154 -35.16 -6.66 11.59
C ASP A 154 -36.60 -6.40 11.09
N GLU A 155 -37.23 -7.46 10.56
CA GLU A 155 -38.69 -7.57 10.48
C GLU A 155 -39.17 -8.93 11.07
N GLU A 156 -39.15 -9.05 12.40
CA GLU A 156 -40.00 -10.03 13.09
C GLU A 156 -41.49 -9.70 12.85
N THR A 157 -42.07 -10.20 11.75
CA THR A 157 -43.53 -10.20 11.55
C THR A 157 -44.10 -11.57 11.91
N ALA A 158 -44.65 -11.66 13.12
CA ALA A 158 -45.17 -12.86 13.76
C ALA A 158 -46.17 -13.68 12.91
N GLU A 159 -46.00 -15.01 12.91
CA GLU A 159 -47.03 -15.94 12.43
C GLU A 159 -48.23 -15.95 13.39
N GLY A 160 -49.43 -15.60 12.89
CA GLY A 160 -50.60 -15.37 13.74
C GLY A 160 -51.97 -15.41 13.06
N ASP A 161 -52.45 -16.64 12.81
CA ASP A 161 -53.88 -17.06 12.90
C ASP A 161 -54.91 -16.61 11.83
N ALA A 162 -56.11 -17.22 11.93
CA ALA A 162 -57.39 -16.91 11.27
C ALA A 162 -57.64 -17.35 9.81
N ASP A 163 -57.93 -18.64 9.69
CA ASP A 163 -59.01 -19.21 8.86
C ASP A 163 -60.17 -18.22 8.55
N VAL A 164 -60.42 -17.95 7.26
CA VAL A 164 -61.69 -17.37 6.77
C VAL A 164 -62.11 -18.06 5.47
N GLU A 165 -63.07 -18.97 5.63
CA GLU A 165 -63.86 -19.60 4.59
C GLU A 165 -64.57 -18.56 3.69
N VAL A 166 -64.46 -18.69 2.36
CA VAL A 166 -65.20 -17.84 1.39
C VAL A 166 -66.13 -18.74 0.57
N PRO A 167 -67.46 -18.51 0.59
CA PRO A 167 -68.44 -19.41 -0.02
C PRO A 167 -68.57 -19.23 -1.54
N SER A 168 -69.07 -20.30 -2.15
CA SER A 168 -69.45 -20.46 -3.56
C SER A 168 -70.68 -19.67 -3.99
N GLU A 169 -70.75 -19.24 -5.26
CA GLU A 169 -71.98 -19.27 -6.08
C GLU A 169 -71.64 -19.68 -7.54
N GLU A 170 -72.61 -20.29 -8.24
CA GLU A 170 -72.49 -20.95 -9.57
C GLU A 170 -72.90 -20.07 -10.77
N GLU A 171 -72.83 -20.69 -11.96
CA GLU A 171 -73.44 -20.42 -13.29
C GLU A 171 -72.42 -20.07 -14.40
N GLY A 172 -72.47 -20.62 -15.62
CA GLY A 172 -73.36 -21.63 -16.22
C GLY A 172 -73.44 -21.46 -17.76
N GLY A 173 -73.32 -22.54 -18.55
CA GLY A 173 -73.40 -22.57 -20.04
C GLY A 173 -72.05 -22.83 -20.74
N ALA A 174 -71.86 -23.80 -21.65
CA ALA A 174 -72.55 -24.11 -22.93
C ALA A 174 -72.34 -23.00 -23.99
N GLU A 175 -72.26 -23.20 -25.31
CA GLU A 175 -72.25 -24.38 -26.22
C GLU A 175 -71.35 -24.02 -27.44
N ASP A 176 -70.80 -24.92 -28.25
CA ASP A 176 -70.90 -26.40 -28.35
C ASP A 176 -69.48 -27.01 -28.34
#